data_AF-A0A194VMA6-F1
#
_entry.id   AF-A0A194VMA6-F1
#
_cell.length_a   1.000
_cell.length_b   1.000
_cell.length_c   1.000
_cell.angle_alpha   90.00
_cell.angle_beta   90.00
_cell.angle_gamma   90.00
#
_symmetry.space_group_name_H-M   'P 1'
#
loop_
_entity.id
_entity.type
_entity.pdbx_description
1 polymer ?
#
loop_
_entity_poly.entity_id
_entity_poly.type
_entity_poly.pdbx_seq_one_letter_code
_entity_poly.pdbx_strand_id
1 'polypeptide(L)'
;MIAPLSTAIIFFENEFGSFAAIIHMLACWVRSRMGQKSRYQPCVVIVCDKEITGLPRDLESRMTAEILTVCNPARELTAKDARAIWRGNFSSFVQVIDQDKPDWAAICRQATMAARGAACPALSETRLVYLLRTGCTQFSVTAVRIFNIIQASRTKWFPDEMPLQIQTVYESVRDDTRILVPAGILAASALAFESYSVGLGADFDPEHVFDELYWPLFDRLRKGLNWQTFTSAVRRGFIAYTYQFREQDPLSTHCDTLLKAGRSLQAIKPPLNDLSGQQICLSCLSYTPSNTLSCGHQICERCIDLHSCSSGLLPQCLLCGVANSALVRAKPPTAGVRVLSLSGEAADAPAMARFLQCLRSKLRIPLYQHFDLLMASGIGIFFTIMIFCKQASVEDCIHHLPRVKYIKVREGEFRFSRKLRFSRKELHSNLVRITLNNCNPQAEAERFWPGSKIDAFLEYCGRQSVETELLPAADNLLASLFYLEVLDLPLFFAQPTTIVVVAVKCRIPPGPDLANLALRMRASDTKVVYSGQEETKVSVLCSSVVWDRIRDGQPFQRLLHIRVASTRSLINVVIGSRTVSNCPRLLEDFVAESQRRVMSAGGKDDNHDTDMHGIVERLEQMGSKLRQLL
;
A
#
# COMPACT_ATOMS: atom_id res chain seq x y z
N MET A 1 -1.30 -23.18 18.38
CA MET A 1 -1.27 -22.22 17.24
C MET A 1 -0.88 -20.79 17.63
N ILE A 2 -1.55 -20.13 18.59
CA ILE A 2 -1.21 -18.74 19.04
C ILE A 2 -0.31 -18.73 20.29
N ALA A 3 -0.04 -19.90 20.86
CA ALA A 3 0.85 -20.15 21.99
C ALA A 3 2.15 -19.29 22.07
N PRO A 4 2.87 -18.95 20.96
CA PRO A 4 4.02 -18.03 21.00
C PRO A 4 3.72 -16.58 21.41
N LEU A 5 2.45 -16.21 21.52
CA LEU A 5 1.93 -14.86 21.76
C LEU A 5 1.04 -14.80 22.99
N SER A 6 0.63 -15.97 23.45
CA SER A 6 -0.15 -16.13 24.66
C SER A 6 0.75 -15.83 25.84
N THR A 7 0.44 -14.75 26.55
CA THR A 7 0.96 -14.45 27.89
C THR A 7 0.46 -15.50 28.89
N ALA A 8 -0.74 -16.04 28.64
CA ALA A 8 -1.33 -17.15 29.36
C ALA A 8 -2.00 -18.15 28.39
N ILE A 9 -1.88 -19.44 28.69
CA ILE A 9 -2.53 -20.54 27.95
C ILE A 9 -3.36 -21.33 28.92
N ILE A 10 -4.64 -21.53 28.58
CA ILE A 10 -5.59 -22.19 29.45
C ILE A 10 -5.90 -23.57 28.87
N PHE A 11 -5.84 -24.59 29.72
CA PHE A 11 -6.33 -25.93 29.42
C PHE A 11 -7.46 -26.26 30.38
N PHE A 12 -8.59 -26.72 29.85
CA PHE A 12 -9.68 -27.28 30.63
C PHE A 12 -9.53 -28.80 30.64
N GLU A 13 -9.30 -29.40 31.81
CA GLU A 13 -9.04 -30.85 31.89
C GLU A 13 -10.16 -31.68 31.24
N ASN A 14 -11.41 -31.26 31.41
CA ASN A 14 -12.58 -31.95 30.84
C ASN A 14 -12.62 -31.92 29.30
N GLU A 15 -12.08 -30.88 28.67
CA GLU A 15 -12.04 -30.76 27.21
C GLU A 15 -10.90 -31.57 26.58
N PHE A 16 -9.80 -31.73 27.33
CA PHE A 16 -8.60 -32.46 26.89
C PHE A 16 -8.55 -33.90 27.42
N GLY A 17 -9.60 -34.33 28.13
CA GLY A 17 -9.84 -35.69 28.62
C GLY A 17 -9.07 -36.07 29.88
N SER A 18 -7.83 -35.60 30.07
CA SER A 18 -7.08 -35.81 31.32
C SER A 18 -5.88 -34.87 31.46
N PHE A 19 -5.43 -34.67 32.70
CA PHE A 19 -4.15 -34.02 32.98
C PHE A 19 -2.97 -34.68 32.22
N ALA A 20 -2.94 -36.00 32.06
CA ALA A 20 -1.89 -36.69 31.32
C ALA A 20 -1.84 -36.29 29.83
N ALA A 21 -3.00 -36.12 29.20
CA ALA A 21 -3.09 -35.67 27.81
C ALA A 21 -2.57 -34.23 27.64
N ILE A 22 -2.83 -33.36 28.62
CA ILE A 22 -2.29 -31.99 28.65
C ILE A 22 -0.76 -32.02 28.73
N ILE A 23 -0.18 -32.88 29.60
CA ILE A 23 1.28 -33.05 29.71
C ILE A 23 1.89 -33.52 28.38
N HIS A 24 1.29 -34.53 27.75
CA HIS A 24 1.74 -35.04 26.46
C HIS A 24 1.72 -33.95 25.38
N MET A 25 0.68 -33.13 25.36
CA MET A 25 0.56 -32.01 24.42
C MET A 25 1.62 -30.93 24.66
N LEU A 26 1.85 -30.55 25.91
CA LEU A 26 2.89 -29.60 26.29
C LEU A 26 4.28 -30.14 25.94
N ALA A 27 4.56 -31.42 26.17
CA ALA A 27 5.82 -32.06 25.79
C ALA A 27 6.02 -32.12 24.27
N CYS A 28 4.99 -32.47 23.50
CA CYS A 28 5.00 -32.40 22.04
C CYS A 28 5.27 -30.98 21.52
N TRP A 29 4.72 -29.97 22.21
CA TRP A 29 4.97 -28.57 21.87
C TRP A 29 6.41 -28.17 22.23
N VAL A 30 6.93 -28.54 23.40
CA VAL A 30 8.34 -28.31 23.73
C VAL A 30 9.26 -28.95 22.68
N ARG A 31 8.94 -30.17 22.23
CA ARG A 31 9.67 -30.84 21.14
C ARG A 31 9.69 -30.01 19.86
N SER A 32 8.55 -29.48 19.42
CA SER A 32 8.48 -28.68 18.18
C SER A 32 9.25 -27.36 18.28
N ARG A 33 9.64 -26.94 19.50
CA ARG A 33 10.47 -25.76 19.76
C ARG A 33 11.94 -26.04 20.05
N MET A 34 12.36 -27.30 20.11
CA MET A 34 13.77 -27.61 20.41
C MET A 34 14.71 -26.98 19.38
N GLY A 35 15.53 -26.03 19.83
CA GLY A 35 16.47 -25.25 19.00
C GLY A 35 16.00 -23.83 18.64
N GLN A 36 14.77 -23.44 19.00
CA GLN A 36 14.23 -22.10 18.77
C GLN A 36 13.90 -21.41 20.10
N LYS A 37 14.52 -20.26 20.38
CA LYS A 37 14.22 -19.46 21.59
C LYS A 37 12.86 -18.77 21.41
N SER A 38 11.91 -19.04 22.31
CA SER A 38 10.69 -18.24 22.42
C SER A 38 11.00 -16.90 23.06
N ARG A 39 10.48 -15.80 22.51
CA ARG A 39 10.60 -14.47 23.12
C ARG A 39 9.68 -14.28 24.32
N TYR A 40 8.55 -15.01 24.35
CA TYR A 40 7.62 -15.03 25.48
C TYR A 40 7.51 -16.43 26.07
N GLN A 41 7.54 -16.52 27.39
CA GLN A 41 7.28 -17.74 28.13
C GLN A 41 5.86 -17.67 28.69
N PRO A 42 4.88 -18.39 28.12
CA PRO A 42 3.51 -18.36 28.62
C PRO A 42 3.42 -18.86 30.05
N CYS A 43 2.50 -18.25 30.81
CA CYS A 43 1.92 -18.86 31.98
C CYS A 43 0.92 -19.94 31.52
N VAL A 44 1.02 -21.16 32.04
CA VAL A 44 0.05 -22.21 31.72
C VAL A 44 -0.94 -22.33 32.88
N VAL A 45 -2.22 -22.15 32.58
CA VAL A 45 -3.32 -22.29 33.51
C VAL A 45 -4.03 -23.60 33.21
N ILE A 46 -4.17 -24.47 34.20
CA ILE A 46 -4.88 -25.73 34.08
C ILE A 46 -6.10 -25.66 34.98
N VAL A 47 -7.28 -25.69 34.37
CA VAL A 47 -8.57 -25.66 35.04
C VAL A 47 -9.05 -27.09 35.23
N CYS A 48 -9.22 -27.50 36.49
CA CYS A 48 -9.57 -28.85 36.89
C CYS A 48 -10.80 -28.84 37.81
N ASP A 49 -11.59 -29.91 37.75
CA ASP A 49 -12.75 -30.08 38.64
C ASP A 49 -12.34 -30.49 40.07
N LYS A 50 -11.11 -31.01 40.23
CA LYS A 50 -10.55 -31.46 41.51
C LYS A 50 -9.13 -30.93 41.68
N GLU A 51 -8.75 -30.70 42.94
CA GLU A 51 -7.37 -30.35 43.28
C GLU A 51 -6.41 -31.47 42.89
N ILE A 52 -5.33 -31.12 42.20
CA ILE A 52 -4.25 -32.06 41.89
C ILE A 52 -3.20 -31.86 42.98
N THR A 53 -3.28 -32.66 44.03
CA THR A 53 -2.30 -32.64 45.12
C THR A 53 -0.89 -32.86 44.58
N GLY A 54 0.05 -31.95 44.88
CA GLY A 54 1.46 -32.09 44.47
C GLY A 54 1.83 -31.50 43.09
N LEU A 55 0.89 -30.79 42.44
CA LEU A 55 1.01 -30.29 41.07
C LEU A 55 2.40 -29.73 40.69
N PRO A 56 3.10 -28.84 41.44
CA PRO A 56 4.37 -28.30 40.98
C PRO A 56 5.50 -29.35 40.85
N ARG A 57 5.56 -30.33 41.76
CA ARG A 57 6.61 -31.37 41.77
C ARG A 57 6.26 -32.53 40.83
N ASP A 58 4.99 -32.88 40.74
CA ASP A 58 4.51 -33.94 39.84
C ASP A 58 4.49 -33.46 38.39
N LEU A 59 4.19 -32.19 38.13
CA LEU A 59 4.24 -31.60 36.80
C LEU A 59 5.66 -31.59 36.24
N GLU A 60 6.65 -31.10 37.00
CA GLU A 60 8.03 -31.04 36.52
C GLU A 60 8.58 -32.45 36.23
N SER A 61 8.32 -33.40 37.13
CA SER A 61 8.75 -34.80 36.97
C SER A 61 8.10 -35.45 35.75
N ARG A 62 6.79 -35.27 35.55
CA ARG A 62 6.04 -35.86 34.43
C ARG A 62 6.37 -35.18 33.11
N MET A 63 6.51 -33.85 33.08
CA MET A 63 6.98 -33.12 31.90
C MET A 63 8.38 -33.55 31.48
N THR A 64 9.30 -33.73 32.46
CA THR A 64 10.66 -34.18 32.17
C THR A 64 10.65 -35.58 31.57
N ALA A 65 9.89 -36.51 32.16
CA ALA A 65 9.75 -37.86 31.63
C ALA A 65 9.14 -37.84 30.22
N GLU A 66 8.08 -37.06 29.99
CA GLU A 66 7.38 -37.00 28.71
C GLU A 66 8.21 -36.31 27.61
N ILE A 67 9.02 -35.31 27.95
CA ILE A 67 9.96 -34.71 26.99
C ILE A 67 11.00 -35.75 26.57
N LEU A 68 11.53 -36.55 27.51
CA LEU A 68 12.49 -37.59 27.20
C LEU A 68 11.90 -38.71 26.32
N THR A 69 10.61 -39.02 26.45
CA THR A 69 9.94 -40.02 25.60
C THR A 69 9.58 -39.48 24.23
N VAL A 70 9.14 -38.22 24.13
CA VAL A 70 8.64 -37.62 22.88
C VAL A 70 9.79 -37.14 21.98
N CYS A 71 10.96 -36.81 22.54
CA CYS A 71 12.14 -36.34 21.80
C CYS A 71 12.95 -37.49 21.19
N ASN A 72 13.46 -37.29 19.97
CA ASN A 72 14.08 -38.32 19.13
C ASN A 72 15.33 -38.96 19.80
N PRO A 73 15.47 -40.31 19.85
CA PRO A 73 16.58 -41.01 20.51
C PRO A 73 18.00 -40.67 19.99
N ALA A 74 18.10 -40.05 18.81
CA ALA A 74 19.38 -39.71 18.19
C ALA A 74 20.17 -38.59 18.90
N ARG A 75 19.55 -37.90 19.87
CA ARG A 75 20.19 -36.87 20.69
C ARG A 75 20.06 -37.32 22.15
N GLU A 76 21.16 -37.69 22.80
CA GLU A 76 21.17 -38.07 24.22
C GLU A 76 20.78 -36.86 25.08
N LEU A 77 19.47 -36.67 25.30
CA LEU A 77 18.92 -35.67 26.20
C LEU A 77 18.97 -36.21 27.61
N THR A 78 19.68 -35.53 28.51
CA THR A 78 19.67 -35.90 29.93
C THR A 78 18.41 -35.34 30.61
N ALA A 79 18.06 -35.88 31.79
CA ALA A 79 16.99 -35.31 32.63
C ALA A 79 17.29 -33.86 33.07
N LYS A 80 18.56 -33.42 33.03
CA LYS A 80 18.95 -32.03 33.28
C LYS A 80 18.64 -31.16 32.06
N ASP A 81 18.89 -31.67 30.85
CA ASP A 81 18.60 -30.96 29.61
C ASP A 81 17.09 -30.81 29.39
N ALA A 82 16.32 -31.88 29.60
CA ALA A 82 14.86 -31.83 29.56
C ALA A 82 14.31 -30.81 30.57
N ARG A 83 14.89 -30.75 31.79
CA ARG A 83 14.55 -29.73 32.80
C ARG A 83 14.87 -28.29 32.37
N ALA A 84 16.02 -28.08 31.73
CA ALA A 84 16.39 -26.76 31.22
C ALA A 84 15.50 -26.33 30.04
N ILE A 85 15.13 -27.27 29.17
CA ILE A 85 14.29 -27.02 28.00
C ILE A 85 12.88 -26.60 28.42
N TRP A 86 12.21 -27.32 29.32
CA TRP A 86 10.84 -26.92 29.70
C TRP A 86 10.81 -25.59 30.46
N ARG A 87 11.73 -25.35 31.40
CA ARG A 87 11.85 -24.06 32.11
C ARG A 87 12.21 -22.91 31.17
N GLY A 88 12.87 -23.19 30.06
CA GLY A 88 13.13 -22.22 29.00
C GLY A 88 11.89 -21.84 28.17
N ASN A 89 10.80 -22.62 28.25
CA ASN A 89 9.61 -22.43 27.41
C ASN A 89 8.39 -21.85 28.15
N PHE A 90 8.31 -21.93 29.48
CA PHE A 90 7.13 -21.51 30.26
C PHE A 90 7.55 -20.72 31.51
N SER A 91 6.79 -19.67 31.86
CA SER A 91 7.13 -18.78 32.98
C SER A 91 6.66 -19.33 34.31
N SER A 92 5.46 -19.93 34.31
CA SER A 92 4.75 -20.36 35.50
C SER A 92 3.62 -21.31 35.14
N PHE A 93 3.19 -22.10 36.11
CA PHE A 93 2.02 -22.97 36.01
C PHE A 93 1.08 -22.68 37.17
N VAL A 94 -0.19 -22.52 36.85
CA VAL A 94 -1.24 -22.22 37.84
C VAL A 94 -2.36 -23.23 37.65
N GLN A 95 -2.75 -23.89 38.74
CA GLN A 95 -3.96 -24.68 38.76
C GLN A 95 -5.12 -23.83 39.28
N VAL A 96 -6.25 -23.93 38.61
CA VAL A 96 -7.52 -23.35 39.07
C VAL A 96 -8.48 -24.50 39.30
N ILE A 97 -9.04 -24.57 40.51
CA ILE A 97 -10.04 -25.55 40.90
C ILE A 97 -11.39 -24.85 40.76
N ASP A 98 -12.35 -25.53 40.14
CA ASP A 98 -13.71 -25.05 39.88
C ASP A 98 -13.83 -24.15 38.64
N GLN A 99 -14.55 -24.64 37.62
CA GLN A 99 -14.77 -23.95 36.34
C GLN A 99 -15.71 -22.75 36.48
N ASP A 100 -16.57 -22.75 37.51
CA ASP A 100 -17.60 -21.74 37.74
C ASP A 100 -17.07 -20.51 38.51
N LYS A 101 -15.81 -20.55 38.97
CA LYS A 101 -15.16 -19.39 39.60
C LYS A 101 -14.36 -18.58 38.58
N PRO A 102 -14.56 -17.24 38.50
CA PRO A 102 -13.89 -16.37 37.52
C PRO A 102 -12.39 -16.14 37.79
N ASP A 103 -11.78 -16.91 38.67
CA ASP A 103 -10.40 -16.72 39.14
C ASP A 103 -9.37 -16.96 38.03
N TRP A 104 -9.62 -17.92 37.11
CA TRP A 104 -8.75 -18.15 35.96
C TRP A 104 -8.69 -16.92 35.03
N ALA A 105 -9.80 -16.19 34.87
CA ALA A 105 -9.85 -14.99 34.04
C ALA A 105 -9.05 -13.85 34.69
N ALA A 106 -9.08 -13.74 36.02
CA ALA A 106 -8.26 -12.79 36.77
C ALA A 106 -6.76 -13.13 36.67
N ILE A 107 -6.38 -14.40 36.78
CA ILE A 107 -5.01 -14.88 36.59
C ILE A 107 -4.51 -14.58 35.18
N CYS A 108 -5.33 -14.84 34.17
CA CYS A 108 -5.00 -14.53 32.78
C CYS A 108 -4.86 -13.03 32.56
N ARG A 109 -5.74 -12.21 33.16
CA ARG A 109 -5.61 -10.74 33.14
C ARG A 109 -4.33 -10.29 33.81
N GLN A 110 -3.96 -10.83 34.97
CA GLN A 110 -2.74 -10.47 35.69
C GLN A 110 -1.48 -10.88 34.92
N ALA A 111 -1.42 -12.11 34.39
CA ALA A 111 -0.33 -12.57 33.53
C ALA A 111 -0.22 -11.71 32.26
N THR A 112 -1.35 -11.33 31.68
CA THR A 112 -1.40 -10.43 30.52
C THR A 112 -0.98 -9.01 30.89
N MET A 113 -1.36 -8.47 32.04
CA MET A 113 -0.96 -7.14 32.50
C MET A 113 0.54 -7.08 32.83
N ALA A 114 1.07 -8.10 33.51
CA ALA A 114 2.49 -8.23 33.80
C ALA A 114 3.32 -8.32 32.51
N ALA A 115 2.82 -9.02 31.49
CA ALA A 115 3.46 -9.07 30.18
C ALA A 115 3.22 -7.82 29.32
N ARG A 116 2.08 -7.13 29.47
CA ARG A 116 1.75 -5.88 28.75
C ARG A 116 2.58 -4.68 29.21
N GLY A 117 3.12 -4.72 30.43
CA GLY A 117 4.18 -3.80 30.86
C GLY A 117 5.43 -3.83 29.96
N ALA A 118 5.56 -4.84 29.08
CA ALA A 118 6.70 -5.08 28.20
C ALA A 118 6.36 -5.06 26.68
N ALA A 119 5.48 -4.16 26.22
CA ALA A 119 5.39 -3.74 24.80
C ALA A 119 4.55 -4.59 23.81
N CYS A 120 3.28 -4.86 24.09
CA CYS A 120 2.35 -5.36 23.06
C CYS A 120 1.01 -4.60 23.10
N PRO A 121 0.74 -3.67 22.18
CA PRO A 121 -0.59 -3.09 22.04
C PRO A 121 -1.59 -4.07 21.42
N ALA A 122 -2.87 -3.81 21.64
CA ALA A 122 -3.97 -4.70 21.28
C ALA A 122 -4.09 -4.85 19.75
N LEU A 123 -4.05 -6.09 19.25
CA LEU A 123 -4.35 -6.39 17.85
C LEU A 123 -5.81 -6.04 17.54
N SER A 124 -6.06 -5.42 16.38
CA SER A 124 -7.44 -5.19 15.92
C SER A 124 -8.18 -6.49 15.63
N GLU A 125 -9.51 -6.50 15.79
CA GLU A 125 -10.38 -7.67 15.60
C GLU A 125 -10.19 -8.31 14.21
N THR A 126 -10.18 -7.50 13.15
CA THR A 126 -9.97 -7.95 11.77
C THR A 126 -8.61 -8.63 11.60
N ARG A 127 -7.57 -8.12 12.26
CA ARG A 127 -6.21 -8.66 12.18
C ARG A 127 -6.09 -9.95 12.96
N LEU A 128 -6.74 -10.06 14.12
CA LEU A 128 -6.81 -11.29 14.89
C LEU A 128 -7.45 -12.43 14.09
N VAL A 129 -8.60 -12.18 13.44
CA VAL A 129 -9.28 -13.16 12.59
C VAL A 129 -8.39 -13.60 11.42
N TYR A 130 -7.70 -12.66 10.77
CA TYR A 130 -6.77 -12.96 9.69
C TYR A 130 -5.62 -13.85 10.17
N LEU A 131 -4.97 -13.48 11.29
CA LEU A 131 -3.86 -14.23 11.86
C LEU A 131 -4.27 -15.64 12.31
N LEU A 132 -5.46 -15.79 12.88
CA LEU A 132 -6.05 -17.08 13.22
C LEU A 132 -6.17 -17.98 11.98
N ARG A 133 -6.75 -17.46 10.89
CA ARG A 133 -6.91 -18.19 9.63
C ARG A 133 -5.57 -18.57 9.03
N THR A 134 -4.64 -17.63 8.94
CA THR A 134 -3.28 -17.89 8.41
C THR A 134 -2.54 -18.92 9.25
N GLY A 135 -2.72 -18.86 10.58
CA GLY A 135 -2.19 -19.85 11.51
C GLY A 135 -2.76 -21.26 11.28
N CYS A 136 -4.08 -21.38 11.09
CA CYS A 136 -4.73 -22.65 10.74
C CYS A 136 -4.14 -23.23 9.45
N THR A 137 -4.05 -22.42 8.40
CA THR A 137 -3.54 -22.84 7.10
C THR A 137 -2.07 -23.28 7.17
N GLN A 138 -1.21 -22.54 7.89
CA GLN A 138 0.17 -22.97 8.10
C GLN A 138 0.23 -24.32 8.84
N PHE A 139 -0.57 -24.46 9.90
CA PHE A 139 -0.58 -25.67 10.71
C PHE A 139 -1.04 -26.90 9.92
N SER A 140 -2.03 -26.74 9.02
CA SER A 140 -2.47 -27.83 8.14
C SER A 140 -1.39 -28.30 7.17
N VAL A 141 -0.41 -27.44 6.84
CA VAL A 141 0.70 -27.78 5.94
C VAL A 141 1.91 -28.29 6.72
N THR A 142 2.22 -27.71 7.88
CA THR A 142 3.38 -28.10 8.69
C THR A 142 3.16 -27.78 10.17
N ALA A 143 2.95 -28.82 10.99
CA ALA A 143 2.79 -28.69 12.44
C ALA A 143 4.09 -28.36 13.21
N VAL A 144 5.25 -28.48 12.55
CA VAL A 144 6.58 -28.33 13.17
C VAL A 144 7.10 -26.89 13.14
N ARG A 145 6.64 -26.05 12.20
CA ARG A 145 7.15 -24.68 12.04
C ARG A 145 6.40 -23.71 12.96
N ILE A 146 7.13 -22.95 13.78
CA ILE A 146 6.53 -21.89 14.61
C ILE A 146 5.86 -20.86 13.71
N PHE A 147 4.63 -20.48 14.09
CA PHE A 147 3.89 -19.42 13.44
C PHE A 147 4.53 -18.06 13.77
N ASN A 148 5.16 -17.43 12.79
CA ASN A 148 5.76 -16.11 12.94
C ASN A 148 4.67 -15.05 12.72
N ILE A 149 4.14 -14.48 13.79
CA ILE A 149 3.06 -13.50 13.71
C ILE A 149 3.46 -12.23 12.98
N ILE A 150 4.72 -11.80 13.11
CA ILE A 150 5.17 -10.54 12.53
C ILE A 150 5.18 -10.71 11.01
N GLN A 151 5.71 -11.84 10.53
CA GLN A 151 5.65 -12.22 9.12
C GLN A 151 4.20 -12.46 8.65
N ALA A 152 3.40 -13.18 9.43
CA ALA A 152 2.02 -13.49 9.09
C ALA A 152 1.09 -12.26 9.16
N SER A 153 1.45 -11.21 9.88
CA SER A 153 0.68 -9.95 9.94
C SER A 153 0.80 -9.14 8.66
N ARG A 154 1.78 -9.45 7.79
CA ARG A 154 1.88 -8.83 6.46
C ARG A 154 1.00 -9.56 5.47
N THR A 155 -0.12 -8.93 5.10
CA THR A 155 -1.01 -9.38 4.02
C THR A 155 -0.39 -9.22 2.63
N LYS A 156 0.55 -8.28 2.47
CA LYS A 156 1.35 -8.08 1.26
C LYS A 156 2.83 -7.93 1.65
N TRP A 157 3.68 -8.69 0.96
CA TRP A 157 5.13 -8.55 1.04
C TRP A 157 5.56 -7.19 0.51
N PHE A 158 6.78 -6.76 0.85
CA PHE A 158 7.35 -5.47 0.46
C PHE A 158 7.09 -5.17 -1.03
N PRO A 159 7.00 -3.89 -1.45
CA PRO A 159 7.22 -3.58 -2.85
C PRO A 159 8.53 -4.25 -3.28
N ASP A 160 8.49 -5.10 -4.32
CA ASP A 160 9.62 -5.97 -4.71
C ASP A 160 10.92 -5.19 -4.90
N GLU A 161 10.81 -3.90 -5.22
CA GLU A 161 11.91 -2.99 -5.47
C GLU A 161 12.59 -2.42 -4.21
N MET A 162 11.94 -2.42 -3.04
CA MET A 162 12.46 -1.72 -1.85
C MET A 162 13.88 -2.16 -1.44
N PRO A 163 14.23 -3.46 -1.37
CA PRO A 163 15.60 -3.88 -1.08
C PRO A 163 16.62 -3.35 -2.09
N LEU A 164 16.26 -3.37 -3.38
CA LEU A 164 17.11 -2.86 -4.46
C LEU A 164 17.30 -1.35 -4.33
N GLN A 165 16.23 -0.61 -4.04
CA GLN A 165 16.28 0.84 -3.86
C GLN A 165 17.17 1.23 -2.67
N ILE A 166 17.11 0.50 -1.56
CA ILE A 166 18.01 0.69 -0.40
C ILE A 166 19.46 0.41 -0.80
N GLN A 167 19.71 -0.65 -1.57
CA GLN A 167 21.05 -0.94 -2.09
C GLN A 167 21.56 0.19 -2.98
N THR A 168 20.72 0.73 -3.87
CA THR A 168 21.11 1.85 -4.76
C THR A 168 21.42 3.12 -3.96
N VAL A 169 20.65 3.41 -2.91
CA VAL A 169 20.96 4.52 -1.98
C VAL A 169 22.33 4.29 -1.34
N TYR A 170 22.58 3.11 -0.80
CA TYR A 170 23.87 2.77 -0.20
C TYR A 170 25.03 2.88 -1.21
N GLU A 171 24.89 2.31 -2.40
CA GLU A 171 25.92 2.33 -3.43
C GLU A 171 26.31 3.74 -3.85
N SER A 172 25.36 4.69 -3.80
CA SER A 172 25.59 6.08 -4.15
C SER A 172 26.29 6.89 -3.03
N VAL A 173 26.35 6.36 -1.81
CA VAL A 173 26.94 7.05 -0.64
C VAL A 173 28.06 6.27 0.06
N ARG A 174 28.35 5.03 -0.38
CA ARG A 174 29.25 4.09 0.31
C ARG A 174 30.66 4.63 0.54
N ASP A 175 31.11 5.53 -0.35
CA ASP A 175 32.48 6.07 -0.36
C ASP A 175 32.61 7.37 0.47
N ASP A 176 31.51 7.98 0.94
CA ASP A 176 31.52 9.20 1.75
C ASP A 176 30.83 9.00 3.11
N THR A 177 31.64 8.86 4.15
CA THR A 177 31.19 8.61 5.53
C THR A 177 30.35 9.75 6.12
N ARG A 178 30.45 10.98 5.60
CA ARG A 178 29.70 12.15 6.09
C ARG A 178 28.22 12.09 5.74
N ILE A 179 27.90 11.51 4.58
CA ILE A 179 26.54 11.36 4.06
C ILE A 179 25.94 9.97 4.30
N LEU A 180 26.77 8.98 4.66
CA LEU A 180 26.36 7.62 4.91
C LEU A 180 25.31 7.49 6.02
N VAL A 181 25.52 8.17 7.16
CA VAL A 181 24.58 8.15 8.30
C VAL A 181 23.29 8.88 7.96
N PRO A 182 23.29 10.10 7.38
CA PRO A 182 22.07 10.73 6.88
C PRO A 182 21.27 9.86 5.88
N ALA A 183 21.94 9.17 4.96
CA ALA A 183 21.29 8.25 4.04
C ALA A 183 20.65 7.04 4.77
N GLY A 184 21.35 6.50 5.77
CA GLY A 184 20.81 5.44 6.63
C GLY A 184 19.59 5.90 7.45
N ILE A 185 19.59 7.16 7.92
CA ILE A 185 18.44 7.77 8.61
C ILE A 185 17.24 7.93 7.68
N LEU A 186 17.47 8.34 6.43
CA LEU A 186 16.41 8.45 5.42
C LEU A 186 15.77 7.07 5.16
N ALA A 187 16.60 6.04 4.96
CA ALA A 187 16.11 4.68 4.80
C ALA A 187 15.37 4.17 6.06
N ALA A 188 15.90 4.43 7.25
CA ALA A 188 15.22 4.12 8.51
C ALA A 188 13.82 4.73 8.61
N SER A 189 13.70 6.02 8.28
CA SER A 189 12.44 6.75 8.33
C SER A 189 11.42 6.19 7.34
N ALA A 190 11.86 5.86 6.12
CA ALA A 190 11.01 5.21 5.11
C ALA A 190 10.50 3.83 5.58
N LEU A 191 11.38 3.01 6.14
CA LEU A 191 11.02 1.69 6.68
C LEU A 191 10.05 1.79 7.87
N ALA A 192 10.32 2.70 8.81
CA ALA A 192 9.47 2.91 9.97
C ALA A 192 8.07 3.39 9.53
N PHE A 193 8.00 4.31 8.57
CA PHE A 193 6.74 4.86 8.09
C PHE A 193 5.93 3.81 7.33
N GLU A 194 6.61 2.95 6.55
CA GLU A 194 5.98 1.80 5.91
C GLU A 194 5.41 0.84 6.97
N SER A 195 6.20 0.45 7.97
CA SER A 195 5.78 -0.38 9.10
C SER A 195 4.56 0.18 9.84
N TYR A 196 4.53 1.49 10.06
CA TYR A 196 3.40 2.16 10.67
C TYR A 196 2.15 2.11 9.78
N SER A 197 2.29 2.37 8.46
CA SER A 197 1.17 2.39 7.51
C SER A 197 0.45 1.04 7.37
N VAL A 198 1.14 -0.07 7.68
CA VAL A 198 0.55 -1.41 7.74
C VAL A 198 0.19 -1.84 9.16
N GLY A 199 0.30 -0.95 10.15
CA GLY A 199 -0.03 -1.15 11.56
C GLY A 199 0.95 -2.06 12.32
N LEU A 200 2.11 -2.40 11.76
CA LEU A 200 3.12 -3.22 12.46
C LEU A 200 3.91 -2.41 13.48
N GLY A 201 4.19 -1.13 13.17
CA GLY A 201 4.96 -0.24 14.05
C GLY A 201 4.22 0.10 15.36
N ALA A 202 2.89 0.06 15.33
CA ALA A 202 2.07 0.14 16.53
C ALA A 202 2.12 -1.19 17.29
N ASP A 203 1.72 -2.29 16.64
CA ASP A 203 1.37 -3.58 17.27
C ASP A 203 2.54 -4.38 17.86
N PHE A 204 3.77 -4.16 17.42
CA PHE A 204 4.90 -5.04 17.78
C PHE A 204 6.14 -4.26 18.20
N ASP A 205 6.96 -4.86 19.06
CA ASP A 205 8.27 -4.30 19.41
C ASP A 205 9.10 -3.96 18.15
N PRO A 206 9.63 -2.74 18.00
CA PRO A 206 10.32 -2.31 16.78
C PRO A 206 11.59 -3.11 16.47
N GLU A 207 12.33 -3.57 17.47
CA GLU A 207 13.51 -4.39 17.22
C GLU A 207 13.12 -5.71 16.56
N HIS A 208 12.05 -6.32 17.08
CA HIS A 208 11.51 -7.55 16.55
C HIS A 208 10.94 -7.40 15.14
N VAL A 209 10.26 -6.29 14.87
CA VAL A 209 9.78 -5.96 13.52
C VAL A 209 10.97 -5.84 12.57
N PHE A 210 12.03 -5.13 12.97
CA PHE A 210 13.23 -4.98 12.15
C PHE A 210 13.90 -6.32 11.85
N ASP A 211 14.17 -7.11 12.89
CA ASP A 211 14.96 -8.32 12.78
C ASP A 211 14.22 -9.45 12.03
N GLU A 212 12.89 -9.54 12.15
CA GLU A 212 12.09 -10.60 11.49
C GLU A 212 11.70 -10.26 10.04
N LEU A 213 11.54 -8.97 9.73
CA LEU A 213 11.01 -8.51 8.43
C LEU A 213 12.07 -7.87 7.55
N TYR A 214 12.81 -6.91 8.10
CA TYR A 214 13.70 -6.06 7.30
C TYR A 214 15.12 -6.59 7.26
N TRP A 215 15.66 -7.12 8.37
CA TRP A 215 17.01 -7.68 8.41
C TRP A 215 17.28 -8.76 7.35
N PRO A 216 16.37 -9.71 7.08
CA PRO A 216 16.55 -10.69 6.01
C PRO A 216 16.67 -10.06 4.61
N LEU A 217 16.16 -8.84 4.42
CA LEU A 217 16.36 -8.08 3.18
C LEU A 217 17.82 -7.62 3.10
N PHE A 218 18.33 -6.99 4.16
CA PHE A 218 19.70 -6.47 4.22
C PHE A 218 20.75 -7.58 4.09
N ASP A 219 20.52 -8.74 4.71
CA ASP A 219 21.50 -9.84 4.66
C ASP A 219 21.72 -10.38 3.24
N ARG A 220 20.71 -10.27 2.36
CA ARG A 220 20.77 -10.67 0.95
C ARG A 220 21.40 -9.63 0.03
N LEU A 221 21.60 -8.39 0.48
CA LEU A 221 22.18 -7.32 -0.34
C LEU A 221 23.70 -7.42 -0.39
N ARG A 222 24.29 -6.82 -1.43
CA ARG A 222 25.74 -6.82 -1.63
C ARG A 222 26.43 -6.02 -0.52
N LYS A 223 27.28 -6.70 0.25
CA LYS A 223 28.07 -6.10 1.34
C LYS A 223 29.30 -5.42 0.75
N GLY A 224 29.52 -4.15 1.11
CA GLY A 224 30.66 -3.35 0.67
C GLY A 224 31.32 -2.58 1.82
N LEU A 225 32.25 -1.69 1.49
CA LEU A 225 32.90 -0.81 2.48
C LEU A 225 31.85 0.02 3.22
N ASN A 226 31.97 0.13 4.54
CA ASN A 226 31.03 0.87 5.40
C ASN A 226 29.58 0.33 5.44
N TRP A 227 29.31 -0.88 4.93
CA TRP A 227 27.97 -1.49 4.97
C TRP A 227 27.44 -1.64 6.40
N GLN A 228 28.26 -2.07 7.35
CA GLN A 228 27.88 -2.21 8.76
C GLN A 228 27.50 -0.86 9.36
N THR A 229 28.20 0.22 9.01
CA THR A 229 27.89 1.57 9.49
C THR A 229 26.53 2.05 8.97
N PHE A 230 26.26 1.85 7.67
CA PHE A 230 24.97 2.18 7.05
C PHE A 230 23.83 1.39 7.70
N THR A 231 23.93 0.06 7.72
CA THR A 231 22.89 -0.83 8.28
C THR A 231 22.66 -0.61 9.78
N SER A 232 23.71 -0.30 10.56
CA SER A 232 23.56 0.09 11.96
C SER A 232 22.81 1.41 12.13
N ALA A 233 23.06 2.39 11.26
CA ALA A 233 22.30 3.64 11.24
C ALA A 233 20.83 3.38 10.87
N VAL A 234 20.57 2.50 9.90
CA VAL A 234 19.21 2.11 9.53
C VAL A 234 18.47 1.43 10.69
N ARG A 235 19.06 0.41 11.33
CA ARG A 235 18.43 -0.30 12.46
C ARG A 235 18.13 0.63 13.63
N ARG A 236 19.13 1.42 14.08
CA ARG A 236 18.94 2.36 15.19
C ARG A 236 17.90 3.42 14.86
N GLY A 237 17.94 3.99 13.66
CA GLY A 237 16.96 4.95 13.21
C GLY A 237 15.55 4.34 13.19
N PHE A 238 15.38 3.15 12.62
CA PHE A 238 14.08 2.48 12.51
C PHE A 238 13.44 2.32 13.89
N ILE A 239 14.19 1.80 14.86
CA ILE A 239 13.72 1.59 16.23
C ILE A 239 13.32 2.93 16.85
N ALA A 240 14.19 3.95 16.76
CA ALA A 240 13.93 5.27 17.33
C ALA A 240 12.68 5.94 16.72
N TYR A 241 12.55 5.92 15.38
CA TYR A 241 11.40 6.54 14.70
C TYR A 241 10.10 5.79 14.95
N THR A 242 10.14 4.46 15.04
CA THR A 242 8.94 3.68 15.36
C THR A 242 8.44 3.99 16.76
N TYR A 243 9.33 4.18 17.75
CA TYR A 243 8.94 4.67 19.08
C TYR A 243 8.37 6.10 19.02
N GLN A 244 9.02 7.01 18.29
CA GLN A 244 8.52 8.39 18.14
C GLN A 244 7.12 8.44 17.50
N PHE A 245 6.83 7.59 16.52
CA PHE A 245 5.51 7.50 15.88
C PHE A 245 4.40 7.02 16.83
N ARG A 246 4.75 6.40 17.96
CA ARG A 246 3.76 6.03 19.00
C ARG A 246 3.39 7.21 19.89
N GLU A 247 4.32 8.16 20.04
CA GLU A 247 4.17 9.32 20.92
C GLU A 247 3.70 10.57 20.17
N GLN A 248 3.98 10.65 18.87
CA GLN A 248 3.79 11.83 18.04
C GLN A 248 3.09 11.47 16.73
N ASP A 249 2.63 12.49 16.01
CA ASP A 249 2.07 12.30 14.68
C ASP A 249 3.13 11.68 13.73
N PRO A 250 2.88 10.46 13.21
CA PRO A 250 3.86 9.73 12.40
C PRO A 250 4.21 10.47 11.10
N LEU A 251 3.22 11.13 10.49
CA LEU A 251 3.37 11.83 9.23
C LEU A 251 4.30 13.04 9.40
N SER A 252 4.04 13.88 10.40
CA SER A 252 4.87 15.02 10.77
C SER A 252 6.30 14.58 11.12
N THR A 253 6.42 13.54 11.95
CA THR A 253 7.73 13.02 12.39
C THR A 253 8.55 12.49 11.20
N HIS A 254 7.89 11.80 10.27
CA HIS A 254 8.50 11.33 9.02
C HIS A 254 8.97 12.52 8.16
N CYS A 255 8.13 13.53 7.94
CA CYS A 255 8.47 14.75 7.19
C CYS A 255 9.68 15.48 7.79
N ASP A 256 9.70 15.70 9.10
CA ASP A 256 10.80 16.39 9.78
C ASP A 256 12.12 15.62 9.65
N THR A 257 12.04 14.30 9.74
CA THR A 257 13.20 13.41 9.57
C THR A 257 13.73 13.45 8.14
N LEU A 258 12.86 13.36 7.14
CA LEU A 258 13.23 13.49 5.74
C LEU A 258 13.89 14.84 5.45
N LEU A 259 13.36 15.93 6.03
CA LEU A 259 13.90 17.27 5.83
C LEU A 259 15.28 17.42 6.46
N LYS A 260 15.48 16.92 7.68
CA LYS A 260 16.78 16.92 8.38
C LYS A 260 17.83 16.09 7.62
N ALA A 261 17.47 14.88 7.21
CA ALA A 261 18.34 13.98 6.47
C ALA A 261 18.67 14.56 5.09
N GLY A 262 17.66 15.02 4.35
CA GLY A 262 17.82 15.59 3.02
C GLY A 262 18.68 16.86 3.02
N ARG A 263 18.50 17.79 3.97
CA ARG A 263 19.41 18.95 4.12
C ARG A 263 20.85 18.54 4.39
N SER A 264 21.06 17.52 5.21
CA SER A 264 22.41 16.98 5.49
C SER A 264 23.06 16.39 4.23
N LEU A 265 22.27 15.68 3.43
CA LEU A 265 22.71 15.14 2.14
C LEU A 265 22.96 16.23 1.08
N GLN A 266 22.26 17.37 1.14
CA GLN A 266 22.45 18.50 0.22
C GLN A 266 23.65 19.37 0.54
N ALA A 267 24.00 19.49 1.82
CA ALA A 267 25.14 20.26 2.28
C ALA A 267 26.47 19.79 1.68
N ILE A 268 26.49 18.59 1.09
CA ILE A 268 27.63 17.95 0.46
C ILE A 268 27.21 17.58 -0.98
N LYS A 269 27.54 18.40 -1.99
CA LYS A 269 27.26 18.09 -3.42
C LYS A 269 28.15 16.92 -3.92
N PRO A 270 27.70 16.06 -4.88
CA PRO A 270 26.43 16.04 -5.63
C PRO A 270 25.45 14.85 -5.37
N PRO A 271 25.49 14.05 -4.28
CA PRO A 271 24.86 12.72 -4.25
C PRO A 271 23.35 12.70 -4.52
N LEU A 272 22.60 13.70 -4.03
CA LEU A 272 21.13 13.73 -4.19
C LEU A 272 20.66 13.98 -5.62
N ASN A 273 21.42 14.74 -6.41
CA ASN A 273 21.07 14.96 -7.82
C ASN A 273 21.31 13.70 -8.64
N ASP A 274 22.37 12.94 -8.33
CA ASP A 274 22.67 11.67 -8.99
C ASP A 274 21.63 10.59 -8.61
N LEU A 275 21.23 10.55 -7.34
CA LEU A 275 20.13 9.70 -6.85
C LEU A 275 18.78 10.06 -7.48
N SER A 276 18.52 11.34 -7.74
CA SER A 276 17.28 11.78 -8.42
C SER A 276 17.17 11.29 -9.86
N GLY A 277 18.30 10.93 -10.51
CA GLY A 277 18.31 10.30 -11.82
C GLY A 277 17.95 8.81 -11.82
N GLN A 278 18.01 8.15 -10.66
CA GLN A 278 17.87 6.70 -10.51
C GLN A 278 16.42 6.22 -10.32
N GLN A 279 15.43 7.09 -10.48
CA GLN A 279 14.00 6.72 -10.41
C GLN A 279 13.60 6.12 -9.05
N ILE A 280 14.13 6.67 -7.95
CA ILE A 280 13.82 6.25 -6.57
C ILE A 280 13.11 7.38 -5.84
N CYS A 281 11.97 7.09 -5.22
CA CYS A 281 11.33 8.04 -4.31
C CYS A 281 12.03 8.00 -2.95
N LEU A 282 12.91 8.98 -2.67
CA LEU A 282 13.65 9.06 -1.41
C LEU A 282 12.78 9.33 -0.17
N SER A 283 11.48 9.58 -0.32
CA SER A 283 10.56 9.66 0.82
C SER A 283 10.15 8.27 1.32
N CYS A 284 9.85 7.31 0.44
CA CYS A 284 9.31 6.00 0.84
C CYS A 284 10.16 4.79 0.45
N LEU A 285 11.14 4.94 -0.45
CA LEU A 285 11.97 3.85 -0.99
C LEU A 285 11.15 2.64 -1.46
N SER A 286 9.93 2.89 -1.91
CA SER A 286 8.93 1.86 -2.21
C SER A 286 8.40 1.92 -3.64
N TYR A 287 8.44 3.08 -4.28
CA TYR A 287 7.79 3.34 -5.56
C TYR A 287 8.65 4.22 -6.44
N THR A 288 8.51 4.02 -7.75
CA THR A 288 9.09 4.90 -8.76
C THR A 288 8.50 6.31 -8.59
N PRO A 289 9.32 7.35 -8.46
CA PRO A 289 8.85 8.72 -8.39
C PRO A 289 8.32 9.13 -9.77
N SER A 290 7.20 9.84 -9.76
CA SER A 290 6.47 10.16 -10.98
C SER A 290 6.23 11.67 -11.12
N ASN A 291 6.50 12.44 -10.07
CA ASN A 291 6.37 13.89 -10.05
C ASN A 291 7.68 14.54 -9.63
N THR A 292 7.97 15.68 -10.23
CA THR A 292 9.16 16.50 -9.97
C THR A 292 8.72 17.84 -9.38
N LEU A 293 9.29 18.19 -8.23
CA LEU A 293 9.01 19.45 -7.54
C LEU A 293 9.79 20.60 -8.18
N SER A 294 9.42 21.84 -7.87
CA SER A 294 10.10 23.06 -8.36
C SER A 294 11.63 23.06 -8.12
N CYS A 295 12.07 22.43 -7.03
CA CYS A 295 13.48 22.27 -6.67
C CYS A 295 14.22 21.16 -7.43
N GLY A 296 13.52 20.37 -8.25
CA GLY A 296 14.08 19.26 -9.03
C GLY A 296 14.03 17.89 -8.35
N HIS A 297 13.75 17.80 -7.04
CA HIS A 297 13.55 16.51 -6.38
C HIS A 297 12.30 15.81 -6.90
N GLN A 298 12.37 14.49 -6.97
CA GLN A 298 11.27 13.67 -7.43
C GLN A 298 10.59 12.93 -6.27
N ILE A 299 9.28 12.73 -6.39
CA ILE A 299 8.43 12.09 -5.39
C ILE A 299 7.38 11.21 -6.09
N CYS A 300 7.03 10.07 -5.49
CA CYS A 300 5.99 9.20 -6.02
C CYS A 300 4.59 9.72 -5.66
N GLU A 301 3.58 9.29 -6.42
CA GLU A 301 2.20 9.70 -6.19
C GLU A 301 1.67 9.30 -4.82
N ARG A 302 2.08 8.15 -4.29
CA ARG A 302 1.69 7.75 -2.94
C ARG A 302 2.14 8.77 -1.89
N CYS A 303 3.39 9.22 -1.97
CA CYS A 303 3.90 10.24 -1.05
C CYS A 303 3.23 11.60 -1.28
N ILE A 304 2.77 11.91 -2.49
CA ILE A 304 1.97 13.11 -2.74
C ILE A 304 0.62 13.00 -2.05
N ASP A 305 -0.12 11.92 -2.29
CA ASP A 305 -1.43 11.72 -1.66
C ASP A 305 -1.35 11.76 -0.13
N LEU A 306 -0.24 11.24 0.41
CA LEU A 306 0.08 11.25 1.84
C LEU A 306 0.33 12.65 2.42
N HIS A 307 1.11 13.47 1.70
CA HIS A 307 1.67 14.71 2.24
C HIS A 307 1.02 15.98 1.67
N SER A 308 0.15 15.83 0.66
CA SER A 308 -0.59 16.95 0.08
C SER A 308 -1.80 17.26 0.95
N CYS A 309 -2.06 18.55 1.18
CA CYS A 309 -3.37 18.97 1.66
C CYS A 309 -4.45 18.64 0.61
N SER A 310 -5.73 18.81 0.97
CA SER A 310 -6.91 18.54 0.13
C SER A 310 -6.89 19.19 -1.26
N SER A 311 -5.98 20.12 -1.52
CA SER A 311 -5.72 20.77 -2.82
C SER A 311 -4.85 19.95 -3.79
N GLY A 312 -4.29 18.81 -3.37
CA GLY A 312 -3.35 18.01 -4.19
C GLY A 312 -2.00 18.69 -4.42
N LEU A 313 -1.72 19.77 -3.67
CA LEU A 313 -0.45 20.47 -3.72
C LEU A 313 0.41 20.04 -2.53
N LEU A 314 1.64 19.63 -2.84
CA LEU A 314 2.70 19.55 -1.85
C LEU A 314 3.33 20.94 -1.75
N PRO A 315 3.18 21.69 -0.64
CA PRO A 315 3.57 23.10 -0.58
C PRO A 315 5.09 23.30 -0.54
N GLN A 316 5.83 22.29 -0.07
CA GLN A 316 7.29 22.33 0.00
C GLN A 316 7.89 20.94 -0.19
N CYS A 317 9.14 20.88 -0.63
CA CYS A 317 9.85 19.62 -0.78
C CYS A 317 10.15 18.97 0.58
N LEU A 318 9.82 17.69 0.71
CA LEU A 318 10.07 16.89 1.93
C LEU A 318 11.57 16.69 2.22
N LEU A 319 12.43 16.82 1.21
CA LEU A 319 13.88 16.58 1.34
C LEU A 319 14.65 17.86 1.63
N CYS A 320 14.26 18.99 1.06
CA CYS A 320 15.03 20.24 1.15
C CYS A 320 14.27 21.42 1.76
N GLY A 321 12.94 21.34 1.83
CA GLY A 321 12.08 22.40 2.36
C GLY A 321 11.89 23.58 1.41
N VAL A 322 12.39 23.52 0.17
CA VAL A 322 12.14 24.56 -0.84
C VAL A 322 10.65 24.56 -1.21
N ALA A 323 10.04 25.74 -1.24
CA ALA A 323 8.65 25.94 -1.63
C ALA A 323 8.39 25.40 -3.04
N ASN A 324 7.29 24.67 -3.19
CA ASN A 324 6.90 24.03 -4.43
C ASN A 324 5.74 24.77 -5.10
N SER A 325 6.00 25.26 -6.31
CA SER A 325 5.00 25.84 -7.21
C SER A 325 4.62 24.91 -8.36
N ALA A 326 5.29 23.75 -8.48
CA ALA A 326 4.94 22.78 -9.50
C ALA A 326 3.57 22.17 -9.16
N LEU A 327 2.66 22.17 -10.13
CA LEU A 327 1.41 21.43 -10.00
C LEU A 327 1.76 19.95 -9.93
N VAL A 328 1.38 19.29 -8.86
CA VAL A 328 1.62 17.87 -8.66
C VAL A 328 0.25 17.20 -8.70
N ARG A 329 0.12 16.10 -9.44
CA ARG A 329 -1.19 15.46 -9.60
C ARG A 329 -1.07 13.96 -9.44
N ALA A 330 -1.77 13.43 -8.44
CA ALA A 330 -1.97 12.01 -8.30
C ALA A 330 -3.11 11.53 -9.20
N LYS A 331 -2.91 10.36 -9.81
CA LYS A 331 -3.95 9.63 -10.50
C LYS A 331 -4.97 9.16 -9.46
N PRO A 332 -6.27 9.38 -9.67
CA PRO A 332 -7.26 8.86 -8.72
C PRO A 332 -7.16 7.31 -8.63
N PRO A 333 -7.21 6.72 -7.43
CA PRO A 333 -6.85 5.32 -7.22
C PRO A 333 -7.73 4.32 -7.95
N THR A 334 -9.03 4.60 -8.05
CA THR A 334 -10.00 3.72 -8.71
C THR A 334 -10.02 3.90 -10.22
N ALA A 335 -9.35 4.93 -10.72
CA ALA A 335 -9.34 5.29 -12.12
C ALA A 335 -8.17 4.56 -12.82
N GLY A 336 -8.38 3.95 -13.97
CA GLY A 336 -7.34 3.24 -14.72
C GLY A 336 -6.37 4.18 -15.45
N VAL A 337 -5.40 3.62 -16.17
CA VAL A 337 -4.38 4.41 -16.88
C VAL A 337 -4.83 4.67 -18.30
N ARG A 338 -4.75 5.93 -18.75
CA ARG A 338 -5.02 6.34 -20.12
C ARG A 338 -3.70 6.59 -20.83
N VAL A 339 -3.46 5.86 -21.92
CA VAL A 339 -2.17 5.81 -22.59
C VAL A 339 -2.29 6.33 -24.02
N LEU A 340 -1.34 7.16 -24.45
CA LEU A 340 -1.15 7.53 -25.86
C LEU A 340 0.25 7.09 -26.33
N SER A 341 0.30 6.29 -27.38
CA SER A 341 1.52 5.87 -28.07
C SER A 341 1.70 6.67 -29.37
N LEU A 342 2.79 7.43 -29.46
CA LEU A 342 3.18 8.21 -30.63
C LEU A 342 4.54 7.74 -31.13
N SER A 343 4.54 6.95 -32.20
CA SER A 343 5.75 6.40 -32.79
C SER A 343 5.77 6.63 -34.30
N GLY A 344 6.93 6.97 -34.85
CA GLY A 344 7.08 7.20 -36.28
C GLY A 344 8.37 7.95 -36.63
N GLU A 345 8.63 8.09 -37.92
CA GLU A 345 9.78 8.81 -38.45
C GLU A 345 9.44 10.25 -38.81
N ALA A 346 10.44 11.07 -39.16
CA ALA A 346 10.20 12.46 -39.56
C ALA A 346 9.21 12.59 -40.75
N ALA A 347 9.14 11.59 -41.63
CA ALA A 347 8.20 11.55 -42.76
C ALA A 347 6.73 11.36 -42.33
N ASP A 348 6.47 10.91 -41.12
CA ASP A 348 5.12 10.70 -40.57
C ASP A 348 4.54 11.95 -39.92
N ALA A 349 5.34 13.01 -39.74
CA ALA A 349 4.95 14.19 -38.99
C ALA A 349 3.62 14.84 -39.49
N PRO A 350 3.38 15.00 -40.80
CA PRO A 350 2.12 15.57 -41.28
C PRO A 350 0.90 14.69 -40.97
N ALA A 351 1.05 13.37 -41.07
CA ALA A 351 -0.04 12.42 -40.80
C ALA A 351 -0.35 12.34 -39.30
N MET A 352 0.69 12.31 -38.46
CA MET A 352 0.55 12.36 -37.00
C MET A 352 -0.09 13.68 -36.52
N ALA A 353 0.27 14.81 -37.13
CA ALA A 353 -0.37 16.10 -36.84
C ALA A 353 -1.88 16.07 -37.16
N ARG A 354 -2.27 15.56 -38.33
CA ARG A 354 -3.68 15.39 -38.71
C ARG A 354 -4.43 14.48 -37.74
N PHE A 355 -3.82 13.35 -37.36
CA PHE A 355 -4.38 12.44 -36.35
C PHE A 355 -4.67 13.17 -35.03
N LEU A 356 -3.71 13.93 -34.51
CA LEU A 356 -3.87 14.70 -33.27
C LEU A 356 -4.90 15.83 -33.41
N GLN A 357 -5.03 16.47 -34.57
CA GLN A 357 -6.09 17.45 -34.85
C GLN A 357 -7.48 16.79 -34.84
N CYS A 358 -7.63 15.64 -35.51
CA CYS A 358 -8.89 14.90 -35.56
C CYS A 358 -9.29 14.35 -34.19
N LEU A 359 -8.31 13.96 -33.35
CA LEU A 359 -8.55 13.56 -31.97
C LEU A 359 -9.00 14.76 -31.11
N ARG A 360 -8.26 15.88 -31.19
CA ARG A 360 -8.60 17.09 -30.44
C ARG A 360 -10.00 17.62 -30.78
N SER A 361 -10.39 17.59 -32.05
CA SER A 361 -11.71 18.08 -32.49
C SER A 361 -12.88 17.26 -31.93
N LYS A 362 -12.66 15.96 -31.66
CA LYS A 362 -13.63 15.06 -31.01
C LYS A 362 -13.69 15.29 -29.50
N LEU A 363 -12.54 15.41 -28.83
CA LEU A 363 -12.47 15.56 -27.37
C LEU A 363 -12.90 16.97 -26.91
N ARG A 364 -12.52 18.01 -27.66
CA ARG A 364 -12.77 19.44 -27.40
C ARG A 364 -12.31 19.94 -26.02
N ILE A 365 -11.29 19.27 -25.48
CA ILE A 365 -10.54 19.64 -24.28
C ILE A 365 -9.06 19.43 -24.63
N PRO A 366 -8.11 20.17 -24.04
CA PRO A 366 -6.71 19.99 -24.35
C PRO A 366 -6.23 18.55 -24.16
N LEU A 367 -5.43 18.04 -25.12
CA LEU A 367 -4.98 16.64 -25.15
C LEU A 367 -4.26 16.21 -23.86
N TYR A 368 -3.53 17.12 -23.22
CA TYR A 368 -2.81 16.83 -21.98
C TYR A 368 -3.71 16.53 -20.76
N GLN A 369 -5.03 16.75 -20.86
CA GLN A 369 -6.00 16.35 -19.82
C GLN A 369 -6.48 14.89 -19.99
N HIS A 370 -6.24 14.27 -21.15
CA HIS A 370 -6.82 12.97 -21.52
C HIS A 370 -5.92 11.77 -21.25
N PHE A 371 -4.64 11.99 -21.01
CA PHE A 371 -3.66 10.91 -20.90
C PHE A 371 -2.88 11.02 -19.60
N ASP A 372 -2.58 9.87 -19.01
CA ASP A 372 -1.75 9.74 -17.81
C ASP A 372 -0.32 9.30 -18.18
N LEU A 373 -0.18 8.49 -19.23
CA LEU A 373 1.09 7.97 -19.74
C LEU A 373 1.22 8.20 -21.26
N LEU A 374 2.37 8.71 -21.68
CA LEU A 374 2.75 8.90 -23.07
C LEU A 374 3.95 8.02 -23.39
N MET A 375 3.82 7.28 -24.48
CA MET A 375 4.90 6.48 -25.02
C MET A 375 5.29 7.11 -26.35
N ALA A 376 6.57 7.45 -26.52
CA ALA A 376 6.99 8.21 -27.67
C ALA A 376 8.31 7.70 -28.26
N SER A 377 8.35 7.57 -29.57
CA SER A 377 9.58 7.28 -30.32
C SER A 377 9.67 8.10 -31.60
N GLY A 378 10.89 8.36 -32.07
CA GLY A 378 11.16 9.14 -33.28
C GLY A 378 10.46 10.51 -33.27
N ILE A 379 9.62 10.78 -34.28
CA ILE A 379 8.91 12.07 -34.41
C ILE A 379 7.86 12.26 -33.31
N GLY A 380 7.34 11.18 -32.73
CA GLY A 380 6.37 11.28 -31.63
C GLY A 380 6.94 12.01 -30.42
N ILE A 381 8.26 11.95 -30.20
CA ILE A 381 8.95 12.67 -29.12
C ILE A 381 8.74 14.19 -29.28
N PHE A 382 8.75 14.71 -30.52
CA PHE A 382 8.51 16.13 -30.79
C PHE A 382 7.11 16.55 -30.37
N PHE A 383 6.08 15.81 -30.80
CA PHE A 383 4.69 16.11 -30.46
C PHE A 383 4.44 15.98 -28.96
N THR A 384 5.02 14.94 -28.33
CA THR A 384 4.95 14.73 -26.88
C THR A 384 5.48 15.94 -26.12
N ILE A 385 6.69 16.42 -26.44
CA ILE A 385 7.28 17.59 -25.77
C ILE A 385 6.45 18.85 -26.02
N MET A 386 6.09 19.13 -27.27
CA MET A 386 5.35 20.35 -27.61
C MET A 386 3.97 20.39 -26.96
N ILE A 387 3.17 19.34 -27.07
CA ILE A 387 1.77 19.34 -26.62
C ILE A 387 1.68 19.13 -25.10
N PHE A 388 2.48 18.23 -24.53
CA PHE A 388 2.27 17.77 -23.15
C PHE A 388 3.26 18.36 -22.13
N CYS A 389 4.43 18.81 -22.58
CA CYS A 389 5.38 19.54 -21.73
C CYS A 389 5.26 21.05 -21.91
N LYS A 390 5.06 21.53 -23.13
CA LYS A 390 4.95 22.98 -23.44
C LYS A 390 3.51 23.47 -23.57
N GLN A 391 2.52 22.58 -23.50
CA GLN A 391 1.10 22.91 -23.66
C GLN A 391 0.80 23.65 -24.98
N ALA A 392 1.62 23.42 -26.01
CA ALA A 392 1.43 24.00 -27.33
C ALA A 392 0.21 23.37 -28.02
N SER A 393 -0.44 24.15 -28.89
CA SER A 393 -1.53 23.64 -29.70
C SER A 393 -1.01 22.69 -30.80
N VAL A 394 -1.90 21.91 -31.40
CA VAL A 394 -1.52 21.07 -32.55
C VAL A 394 -1.13 21.95 -33.74
N GLU A 395 -1.72 23.13 -33.86
CA GLU A 395 -1.39 24.13 -34.88
C GLU A 395 0.03 24.68 -34.69
N ASP A 396 0.47 24.91 -33.45
CA ASP A 396 1.85 25.31 -33.16
C ASP A 396 2.84 24.22 -33.57
N CYS A 397 2.51 22.95 -33.31
CA CYS A 397 3.31 21.83 -33.78
C CYS A 397 3.47 21.85 -35.31
N ILE A 398 2.37 22.05 -36.04
CA ILE A 398 2.36 22.16 -37.51
C ILE A 398 3.22 23.32 -37.99
N HIS A 399 3.13 24.49 -37.34
CA HIS A 399 3.99 25.64 -37.65
C HIS A 399 5.48 25.32 -37.52
N HIS A 400 5.85 24.47 -36.56
CA HIS A 400 7.22 24.07 -36.30
C HIS A 400 7.73 22.89 -37.15
N LEU A 401 6.84 22.11 -37.78
CA LEU A 401 7.21 20.93 -38.58
C LEU A 401 8.24 21.22 -39.69
N PRO A 402 8.15 22.31 -40.49
CA PRO A 402 9.15 22.59 -41.52
C PRO A 402 10.57 22.82 -40.97
N ARG A 403 10.68 23.10 -39.66
CA ARG A 403 11.98 23.30 -38.99
C ARG A 403 12.55 21.98 -38.47
N VAL A 404 11.79 20.89 -38.40
CA VAL A 404 12.25 19.57 -37.96
C VAL A 404 13.03 18.93 -39.11
N LYS A 405 14.35 18.74 -38.92
CA LYS A 405 15.25 18.20 -39.95
C LYS A 405 15.81 16.82 -39.62
N TYR A 406 15.95 16.52 -38.33
CA TYR A 406 16.47 15.26 -37.82
C TYR A 406 15.98 15.09 -36.38
N ILE A 407 15.94 13.87 -35.87
CA ILE A 407 15.65 13.62 -34.46
C ILE A 407 16.92 13.05 -33.83
N LYS A 408 17.50 13.79 -32.87
CA LYS A 408 18.66 13.35 -32.10
C LYS A 408 18.32 13.43 -30.62
N VAL A 409 18.30 12.28 -29.97
CA VAL A 409 18.18 12.16 -28.52
C VAL A 409 19.57 11.94 -27.95
N ARG A 410 20.02 12.83 -27.06
CA ARG A 410 21.29 12.70 -26.33
C ARG A 410 21.02 12.68 -24.83
N GLU A 411 22.02 12.25 -24.07
CA GLU A 411 22.01 12.37 -22.63
C GLU A 411 21.84 13.86 -22.25
N GLY A 412 20.65 14.21 -21.74
CA GLY A 412 20.30 15.57 -21.32
C GLY A 412 19.59 16.49 -22.33
N GLU A 413 19.46 16.13 -23.61
CA GLU A 413 18.88 17.04 -24.62
C GLU A 413 18.21 16.31 -25.80
N PHE A 414 17.11 16.89 -26.30
CA PHE A 414 16.45 16.53 -27.56
C PHE A 414 16.73 17.60 -28.61
N ARG A 415 17.17 17.18 -29.80
CA ARG A 415 17.40 18.08 -30.94
C ARG A 415 16.59 17.65 -32.14
N PHE A 416 15.76 18.57 -32.62
CA PHE A 416 14.95 18.40 -33.83
C PHE A 416 15.51 19.20 -35.02
N SER A 417 16.32 20.22 -34.72
CA SER A 417 17.05 21.02 -35.70
C SER A 417 18.20 21.77 -35.05
N ARG A 418 18.96 22.58 -35.82
CA ARG A 418 19.99 23.47 -35.24
C ARG A 418 19.41 24.45 -34.22
N LYS A 419 18.17 24.93 -34.44
CA LYS A 419 17.49 25.95 -33.63
C LYS A 419 16.36 25.40 -32.75
N LEU A 420 15.97 24.13 -32.92
CA LEU A 420 14.88 23.51 -32.18
C LEU A 420 15.45 22.43 -31.25
N ARG A 421 15.63 22.81 -29.99
CA ARG A 421 16.27 21.99 -28.95
C ARG A 421 15.51 22.12 -27.64
N PHE A 422 15.48 21.03 -26.88
CA PHE A 422 14.76 20.93 -25.63
C PHE A 422 15.60 20.18 -24.61
N SER A 423 15.59 20.62 -23.35
CA SER A 423 16.29 19.89 -22.29
C SER A 423 15.53 18.63 -21.90
N ARG A 424 16.23 17.56 -21.52
CA ARG A 424 15.60 16.36 -20.94
C ARG A 424 14.79 16.67 -19.69
N LYS A 425 15.15 17.73 -18.96
CA LYS A 425 14.39 18.21 -17.80
C LYS A 425 12.94 18.58 -18.14
N GLU A 426 12.65 18.88 -19.41
CA GLU A 426 11.30 19.21 -19.85
C GLU A 426 10.34 18.02 -19.86
N LEU A 427 10.85 16.78 -19.85
CA LEU A 427 10.00 15.58 -19.73
C LEU A 427 9.39 15.41 -18.35
N HIS A 428 9.85 16.16 -17.34
CA HIS A 428 9.33 16.08 -15.99
C HIS A 428 8.00 16.85 -15.82
N SER A 429 7.15 16.84 -16.85
CA SER A 429 5.79 17.36 -16.75
C SER A 429 5.04 16.54 -15.70
N ASN A 430 4.59 17.20 -14.64
CA ASN A 430 3.77 16.54 -13.62
C ASN A 430 2.36 16.21 -14.11
N LEU A 431 1.96 16.76 -15.27
CA LEU A 431 0.65 16.52 -15.85
C LEU A 431 0.54 15.13 -16.47
N VAL A 432 1.62 14.63 -17.10
CA VAL A 432 1.62 13.36 -17.83
C VAL A 432 2.99 12.68 -17.73
N ARG A 433 3.02 11.36 -17.55
CA ARG A 433 4.25 10.55 -17.53
C ARG A 433 4.71 10.27 -18.94
N ILE A 434 6.02 10.36 -19.21
CA ILE A 434 6.57 10.19 -20.56
C ILE A 434 7.67 9.14 -20.56
N THR A 435 7.53 8.17 -21.45
CA THR A 435 8.49 7.10 -21.69
C THR A 435 8.94 7.12 -23.14
N LEU A 436 10.25 7.22 -23.34
CA LEU A 436 10.86 7.36 -24.66
C LEU A 436 11.29 6.03 -25.24
N ASN A 437 10.40 5.03 -25.33
CA ASN A 437 10.65 3.72 -25.95
C ASN A 437 9.32 3.00 -26.19
N ASN A 438 9.28 2.11 -27.20
CA ASN A 438 8.18 1.17 -27.40
C ASN A 438 8.34 0.00 -26.41
N CYS A 439 7.98 0.24 -25.16
CA CYS A 439 7.88 -0.79 -24.13
C CYS A 439 6.45 -1.36 -24.06
N ASN A 440 6.24 -2.39 -23.25
CA ASN A 440 4.88 -2.84 -22.95
C ASN A 440 4.15 -1.73 -22.15
N PRO A 441 3.02 -1.19 -22.65
CA PRO A 441 2.27 -0.13 -21.97
C PRO A 441 1.84 -0.51 -20.55
N GLN A 442 1.41 -1.75 -20.34
CA GLN A 442 0.94 -2.24 -19.04
C GLN A 442 2.09 -2.33 -18.05
N ALA A 443 3.27 -2.78 -18.48
CA ALA A 443 4.45 -2.84 -17.61
C ALA A 443 4.89 -1.42 -17.16
N GLU A 444 4.84 -0.44 -18.06
CA GLU A 444 5.20 0.94 -17.70
C GLU A 444 4.11 1.60 -16.83
N ALA A 445 2.84 1.28 -17.07
CA ALA A 445 1.74 1.69 -16.21
C ALA A 445 1.87 1.09 -14.79
N GLU A 446 2.21 -0.19 -14.66
CA GLU A 446 2.43 -0.87 -13.38
C GLU A 446 3.63 -0.31 -12.62
N ARG A 447 4.67 0.13 -13.34
CA ARG A 447 5.84 0.76 -12.74
C ARG A 447 5.51 2.07 -12.02
N PHE A 448 4.67 2.92 -12.60
CA PHE A 448 4.23 4.17 -11.94
C PHE A 448 3.05 3.96 -11.01
N TRP A 449 2.15 3.03 -11.34
CA TRP A 449 0.91 2.76 -10.62
C TRP A 449 0.68 1.25 -10.43
N PRO A 450 1.36 0.62 -9.46
CA PRO A 450 1.25 -0.82 -9.24
C PRO A 450 -0.20 -1.28 -9.05
N GLY A 451 -0.58 -2.34 -9.78
CA GLY A 451 -1.93 -2.90 -9.78
C GLY A 451 -2.97 -2.12 -10.57
N SER A 452 -2.59 -1.03 -11.24
CA SER A 452 -3.49 -0.30 -12.14
C SER A 452 -3.62 -0.99 -13.49
N LYS A 453 -4.83 -0.95 -14.05
CA LYS A 453 -5.12 -1.43 -15.40
C LYS A 453 -5.14 -0.27 -16.38
N ILE A 454 -4.76 -0.52 -17.63
CA ILE A 454 -5.02 0.40 -18.72
C ILE A 454 -6.51 0.38 -19.06
N ASP A 455 -7.11 1.56 -19.05
CA ASP A 455 -8.55 1.78 -19.27
C ASP A 455 -8.84 2.35 -20.66
N ALA A 456 -7.88 3.10 -21.20
CA ALA A 456 -7.88 3.55 -22.58
C ALA A 456 -6.46 3.51 -23.13
N PHE A 457 -6.28 2.86 -24.28
CA PHE A 457 -5.04 2.85 -25.05
C PHE A 457 -5.32 3.39 -26.44
N LEU A 458 -4.60 4.43 -26.83
CA LEU A 458 -4.66 4.98 -28.19
C LEU A 458 -3.26 4.99 -28.79
N GLU A 459 -3.11 4.43 -29.97
CA GLU A 459 -1.84 4.36 -30.68
C GLU A 459 -1.97 4.98 -32.07
N TYR A 460 -0.96 5.74 -32.47
CA TYR A 460 -0.81 6.18 -33.84
C TYR A 460 -0.25 5.02 -34.69
N CYS A 461 -1.10 4.42 -35.52
CA CYS A 461 -0.76 3.29 -36.41
C CYS A 461 -0.34 3.72 -37.84
N GLY A 462 0.20 4.93 -38.02
CA GLY A 462 0.62 5.41 -39.33
C GLY A 462 -0.49 6.04 -40.18
N ARG A 463 -0.25 6.14 -41.50
CA ARG A 463 -1.08 6.93 -42.44
C ARG A 463 -2.52 6.43 -42.62
N GLN A 464 -2.83 5.22 -42.18
CA GLN A 464 -4.16 4.62 -42.31
C GLN A 464 -5.04 4.78 -41.07
N SER A 465 -4.70 5.62 -40.08
CA SER A 465 -5.58 5.89 -38.93
C SER A 465 -6.90 6.50 -39.41
N VAL A 466 -7.91 5.66 -39.61
CA VAL A 466 -9.19 6.04 -40.21
C VAL A 466 -9.98 6.86 -39.21
N GLU A 467 -10.64 7.93 -39.68
CA GLU A 467 -11.53 8.74 -38.85
C GLU A 467 -12.65 7.93 -38.15
N THR A 468 -13.00 6.76 -38.70
CA THR A 468 -14.00 5.84 -38.14
C THR A 468 -13.56 5.17 -36.83
N GLU A 469 -12.27 4.88 -36.62
CA GLU A 469 -11.78 4.26 -35.38
C GLU A 469 -11.56 5.30 -34.25
N LEU A 470 -11.38 6.56 -34.62
CA LEU A 470 -11.13 7.66 -33.69
C LEU A 470 -12.35 8.02 -32.83
N LEU A 471 -13.57 7.84 -33.33
CA LEU A 471 -14.78 8.20 -32.58
C LEU A 471 -15.02 7.26 -31.39
N PRO A 472 -15.02 5.92 -31.55
CA PRO A 472 -15.06 4.99 -30.41
C PRO A 472 -13.94 5.23 -29.38
N ALA A 473 -12.73 5.52 -29.86
CA ALA A 473 -11.60 5.82 -28.98
C ALA A 473 -11.79 7.12 -28.19
N ALA A 474 -12.31 8.17 -28.83
CA ALA A 474 -12.62 9.44 -28.17
C ALA A 474 -13.73 9.27 -27.11
N ASP A 475 -14.76 8.48 -27.38
CA ASP A 475 -15.83 8.19 -26.41
C ASP A 475 -15.27 7.43 -25.20
N ASN A 476 -14.40 6.43 -25.41
CA ASN A 476 -13.72 5.71 -24.34
C ASN A 476 -12.82 6.66 -23.51
N LEU A 477 -12.09 7.56 -24.17
CA LEU A 477 -11.26 8.57 -23.50
C LEU A 477 -12.09 9.57 -22.68
N LEU A 478 -13.29 9.93 -23.14
CA LEU A 478 -14.20 10.79 -22.39
C LEU A 478 -14.82 10.08 -21.19
N ALA A 479 -15.22 8.81 -21.35
CA ALA A 479 -15.77 8.01 -20.25
C ALA A 479 -14.73 7.72 -19.15
N SER A 480 -13.48 7.45 -19.54
CA SER A 480 -12.36 7.22 -18.61
C SER A 480 -11.91 8.47 -17.84
N LEU A 481 -12.41 9.67 -18.18
CA LEU A 481 -12.29 10.86 -17.33
C LEU A 481 -13.07 10.73 -16.04
N PHE A 482 -14.09 9.87 -15.99
CA PHE A 482 -14.88 9.66 -14.79
C PHE A 482 -14.38 8.45 -14.02
N TYR A 483 -14.48 8.51 -12.70
CA TYR A 483 -14.10 7.42 -11.80
C TYR A 483 -14.99 7.42 -10.57
N LEU A 484 -14.96 6.32 -9.82
CA LEU A 484 -15.84 6.12 -8.66
C LEU A 484 -15.05 6.19 -7.36
N GLU A 485 -15.59 6.85 -6.35
CA GLU A 485 -15.11 6.75 -4.97
C GLU A 485 -16.26 6.35 -4.05
N VAL A 486 -16.01 5.40 -3.15
CA VAL A 486 -16.97 5.03 -2.11
C VAL A 486 -16.79 6.01 -0.95
N LEU A 487 -17.88 6.63 -0.50
CA LEU A 487 -17.82 7.60 0.61
C LEU A 487 -17.86 6.91 1.97
N ASP A 488 -18.67 5.85 2.10
CA ASP A 488 -18.90 5.14 3.36
C ASP A 488 -18.75 3.63 3.18
N LEU A 489 -18.09 2.98 4.14
CA LEU A 489 -17.97 1.52 4.17
C LEU A 489 -19.25 0.90 4.73
N PRO A 490 -19.97 0.05 3.98
CA PRO A 490 -21.18 -0.56 4.49
C PRO A 490 -20.88 -1.61 5.56
N LEU A 491 -21.66 -1.56 6.64
CA LEU A 491 -21.69 -2.56 7.70
C LEU A 491 -22.83 -3.57 7.37
N PHE A 492 -22.47 -4.80 7.02
CA PHE A 492 -23.42 -5.88 6.71
C PHE A 492 -23.74 -6.70 7.97
N PHE A 493 -24.53 -6.16 8.91
CA PHE A 493 -24.75 -6.83 10.21
C PHE A 493 -26.20 -7.22 10.52
N ALA A 494 -27.20 -6.76 9.75
CA ALA A 494 -28.60 -7.03 10.10
C ALA A 494 -29.59 -7.16 8.92
N GLN A 495 -29.29 -6.60 7.74
CA GLN A 495 -30.22 -6.58 6.61
C GLN A 495 -29.65 -7.35 5.41
N PRO A 496 -30.50 -7.99 4.58
CA PRO A 496 -30.06 -8.71 3.39
C PRO A 496 -29.46 -7.80 2.32
N THR A 497 -29.76 -6.49 2.37
CA THR A 497 -29.15 -5.47 1.52
C THR A 497 -28.90 -4.18 2.29
N THR A 498 -27.94 -3.38 1.83
CA THR A 498 -27.62 -2.04 2.36
C THR A 498 -27.38 -1.07 1.20
N ILE A 499 -27.45 0.23 1.47
CA ILE A 499 -27.21 1.28 0.48
C ILE A 499 -25.78 1.81 0.66
N VAL A 500 -25.01 1.77 -0.42
CA VAL A 500 -23.69 2.41 -0.50
C VAL A 500 -23.81 3.70 -1.31
N VAL A 501 -23.18 4.77 -0.79
CA VAL A 501 -23.06 6.03 -1.51
C VAL A 501 -21.75 6.03 -2.30
N VAL A 502 -21.88 6.06 -3.63
CA VAL A 502 -20.75 6.13 -4.56
C VAL A 502 -20.73 7.51 -5.22
N ALA A 503 -19.59 8.18 -5.14
CA ALA A 503 -19.35 9.44 -5.85
C ALA A 503 -18.74 9.16 -7.22
N VAL A 504 -19.43 9.56 -8.29
CA VAL A 504 -18.84 9.71 -9.62
C VAL A 504 -18.10 11.04 -9.65
N LYS A 505 -16.78 11.00 -9.82
CA LYS A 505 -15.90 12.16 -9.90
C LYS A 505 -15.29 12.28 -11.29
N CYS A 506 -14.82 13.48 -11.65
CA CYS A 506 -14.13 13.73 -12.92
C CYS A 506 -12.66 14.06 -12.69
N ARG A 507 -11.79 13.56 -13.57
CA ARG A 507 -10.36 13.86 -13.59
C ARG A 507 -10.04 15.24 -14.16
N ILE A 508 -10.99 16.05 -14.61
CA ILE A 508 -10.67 17.42 -15.04
C ILE A 508 -10.77 18.33 -13.81
N PRO A 509 -9.73 19.11 -13.50
CA PRO A 509 -9.76 19.99 -12.34
C PRO A 509 -10.80 21.11 -12.53
N PRO A 510 -11.25 21.76 -11.44
CA PRO A 510 -12.12 22.92 -11.55
C PRO A 510 -11.51 24.00 -12.44
N GLY A 511 -12.33 24.55 -13.35
CA GLY A 511 -11.88 25.55 -14.31
C GLY A 511 -12.67 25.51 -15.62
N PRO A 512 -12.22 26.28 -16.64
CA PRO A 512 -12.92 26.42 -17.91
C PRO A 512 -13.14 25.10 -18.65
N ASP A 513 -12.14 24.20 -18.64
CA ASP A 513 -12.23 22.90 -19.30
C ASP A 513 -13.34 22.03 -18.69
N LEU A 514 -13.44 22.00 -17.35
CA LEU A 514 -14.49 21.25 -16.66
C LEU A 514 -15.86 21.88 -16.89
N ALA A 515 -15.97 23.20 -16.83
CA ALA A 515 -17.22 23.92 -17.09
C ALA A 515 -17.72 23.64 -18.51
N ASN A 516 -16.84 23.67 -19.51
CA ASN A 516 -17.17 23.36 -20.90
C ASN A 516 -17.59 21.89 -21.08
N LEU A 517 -16.93 20.95 -20.41
CA LEU A 517 -17.36 19.55 -20.41
C LEU A 517 -18.74 19.38 -19.78
N ALA A 518 -18.97 19.98 -18.62
CA ALA A 518 -20.23 19.90 -17.88
C ALA A 518 -21.40 20.56 -18.63
N LEU A 519 -21.16 21.69 -19.28
CA LEU A 519 -22.15 22.37 -20.13
C LEU A 519 -22.57 21.48 -21.29
N ARG A 520 -21.62 20.81 -21.95
CA ARG A 520 -21.92 19.85 -23.03
C ARG A 520 -22.75 18.68 -22.52
N MET A 521 -22.36 18.06 -21.41
CA MET A 521 -23.09 16.95 -20.82
C MET A 521 -24.53 17.32 -20.44
N ARG A 522 -24.73 18.57 -19.99
CA ARG A 522 -26.06 19.11 -19.70
C ARG A 522 -26.87 19.37 -20.97
N ALA A 523 -26.26 19.97 -21.99
CA ALA A 523 -26.91 20.25 -23.26
C ALA A 523 -27.32 18.98 -24.01
N SER A 524 -26.56 17.89 -23.86
CA SER A 524 -26.87 16.58 -24.45
C SER A 524 -27.69 15.66 -23.53
N ASP A 525 -28.12 16.12 -22.36
CA ASP A 525 -28.85 15.33 -21.35
C ASP A 525 -28.18 13.97 -21.06
N THR A 526 -26.85 14.00 -20.90
CA THR A 526 -26.03 12.80 -20.74
C THR A 526 -26.50 11.98 -19.53
N LYS A 527 -26.90 10.73 -19.80
CA LYS A 527 -27.37 9.81 -18.76
C LYS A 527 -26.23 9.05 -18.11
N VAL A 528 -26.40 8.79 -16.82
CA VAL A 528 -25.64 7.81 -16.05
C VAL A 528 -26.55 6.66 -15.69
N VAL A 529 -26.15 5.45 -16.07
CA VAL A 529 -26.82 4.19 -15.74
C VAL A 529 -25.97 3.47 -14.70
N TYR A 530 -26.55 3.02 -13.61
CA TYR A 530 -25.81 2.37 -12.54
C TYR A 530 -26.60 1.24 -11.88
N SER A 531 -25.87 0.19 -11.48
CA SER A 531 -26.45 -1.01 -10.87
C SER A 531 -25.52 -1.64 -9.82
N GLY A 532 -26.14 -2.42 -8.93
CA GLY A 532 -25.47 -3.20 -7.89
C GLY A 532 -25.93 -4.66 -7.93
N GLN A 533 -26.97 -4.98 -7.14
CA GLN A 533 -27.36 -6.38 -6.92
C GLN A 533 -28.56 -6.88 -7.73
N GLU A 534 -29.19 -6.05 -8.58
CA GLU A 534 -30.24 -6.40 -9.59
C GLU A 534 -31.02 -5.15 -10.04
N GLU A 535 -30.98 -4.06 -9.25
CA GLU A 535 -31.64 -2.80 -9.59
C GLU A 535 -30.75 -1.95 -10.51
N THR A 536 -31.26 -1.62 -11.71
CA THR A 536 -30.63 -0.66 -12.62
C THR A 536 -31.36 0.66 -12.55
N LYS A 537 -30.63 1.73 -12.24
CA LYS A 537 -31.16 3.09 -12.17
C LYS A 537 -30.55 3.94 -13.27
N VAL A 538 -31.35 4.88 -13.78
CA VAL A 538 -30.92 5.87 -14.77
C VAL A 538 -31.16 7.26 -14.20
N SER A 539 -30.17 8.14 -14.31
CA SER A 539 -30.34 9.56 -13.95
C SER A 539 -29.50 10.45 -14.85
N VAL A 540 -29.70 11.77 -14.76
CA VAL A 540 -28.84 12.75 -15.44
C VAL A 540 -27.49 12.82 -14.72
N LEU A 541 -26.40 12.76 -15.48
CA LEU A 541 -25.04 12.83 -14.94
C LEU A 541 -24.72 14.21 -14.38
N CYS A 542 -25.03 15.27 -15.14
CA CYS A 542 -24.85 16.68 -14.76
C CYS A 542 -26.20 17.32 -14.43
N SER A 543 -26.70 17.11 -13.20
CA SER A 543 -27.92 17.77 -12.73
C SER A 543 -27.70 19.26 -12.45
N SER A 544 -28.77 20.03 -12.26
CA SER A 544 -28.67 21.44 -11.87
C SER A 544 -27.79 21.65 -10.64
N VAL A 545 -27.91 20.79 -9.62
CA VAL A 545 -27.09 20.84 -8.40
C VAL A 545 -25.60 20.61 -8.70
N VAL A 546 -25.27 19.67 -9.59
CA VAL A 546 -23.88 19.42 -10.00
C VAL A 546 -23.33 20.62 -10.78
N TRP A 547 -24.14 21.19 -11.69
CA TRP A 547 -23.77 22.35 -12.47
C TRP A 547 -23.51 23.60 -11.61
N ASP A 548 -24.38 23.88 -10.65
CA ASP A 548 -24.24 25.02 -9.76
C ASP A 548 -22.93 24.93 -8.97
N ARG A 549 -22.60 23.76 -8.43
CA ARG A 549 -21.31 23.52 -7.75
C ARG A 549 -20.11 23.77 -8.67
N ILE A 550 -20.15 23.28 -9.91
CA ILE A 550 -19.05 23.49 -10.88
C ILE A 550 -18.88 24.98 -11.20
N ARG A 551 -20.00 25.71 -11.34
CA ARG A 551 -19.97 27.17 -11.55
C ARG A 551 -19.35 27.90 -10.35
N ASP A 552 -19.55 27.38 -9.15
CA ASP A 552 -18.94 27.88 -7.91
C ASP A 552 -17.48 27.42 -7.73
N GLY A 553 -16.85 26.88 -8.77
CA GLY A 553 -15.45 26.47 -8.76
C GLY A 553 -15.17 25.14 -8.05
N GLN A 554 -16.21 24.35 -7.77
CA GLN A 554 -16.05 23.03 -7.14
C GLN A 554 -15.70 21.93 -8.17
N PRO A 555 -15.02 20.86 -7.74
CA PRO A 555 -14.80 19.70 -8.60
C PRO A 555 -16.11 18.99 -8.96
N PHE A 556 -16.12 18.28 -10.09
CA PHE A 556 -17.27 17.47 -10.48
C PHE A 556 -17.47 16.33 -9.48
N GLN A 557 -18.69 16.25 -8.92
CA GLN A 557 -19.10 15.16 -8.06
C GLN A 557 -20.60 14.88 -8.21
N ARG A 558 -20.94 13.64 -8.55
CA ARG A 558 -22.32 13.14 -8.62
C ARG A 558 -22.48 11.94 -7.70
N LEU A 559 -23.38 12.04 -6.72
CA LEU A 559 -23.64 10.98 -5.74
C LEU A 559 -24.68 9.98 -6.24
N LEU A 560 -24.35 8.69 -6.20
CA LEU A 560 -25.21 7.57 -6.57
C LEU A 560 -25.49 6.72 -5.33
N HIS A 561 -26.75 6.36 -5.12
CA HIS A 561 -27.18 5.49 -4.02
C HIS A 561 -27.44 4.09 -4.58
N ILE A 562 -26.52 3.16 -4.31
CA ILE A 562 -26.50 1.82 -4.91
C ILE A 562 -26.81 0.78 -3.84
N ARG A 563 -27.81 -0.07 -4.09
CA ARG A 563 -28.19 -1.17 -3.20
C ARG A 563 -27.30 -2.39 -3.46
N VAL A 564 -26.74 -2.96 -2.40
CA VAL A 564 -25.77 -4.08 -2.41
C VAL A 564 -26.10 -5.10 -1.30
N ALA A 565 -25.84 -6.39 -1.51
CA ALA A 565 -26.04 -7.43 -0.48
C ALA A 565 -24.79 -7.79 0.30
N SER A 566 -23.62 -7.62 -0.30
CA SER A 566 -22.35 -8.00 0.30
C SER A 566 -21.19 -7.16 -0.25
N THR A 567 -20.02 -7.29 0.38
CA THR A 567 -18.76 -6.74 -0.14
C THR A 567 -18.38 -7.30 -1.51
N ARG A 568 -18.98 -8.43 -1.94
CA ARG A 568 -18.78 -9.02 -3.27
C ARG A 568 -19.80 -8.56 -4.31
N SER A 569 -20.64 -7.59 -3.97
CA SER A 569 -21.59 -7.03 -4.94
C SER A 569 -20.83 -6.29 -6.04
N LEU A 570 -21.21 -6.56 -7.29
CA LEU A 570 -20.62 -5.91 -8.46
C LEU A 570 -21.27 -4.55 -8.67
N ILE A 571 -20.48 -3.49 -8.60
CA ILE A 571 -20.92 -2.13 -8.89
C ILE A 571 -20.60 -1.83 -10.36
N ASN A 572 -21.62 -1.48 -11.12
CA ASN A 572 -21.47 -1.06 -12.51
C ASN A 572 -22.01 0.36 -12.71
N VAL A 573 -21.24 1.19 -13.41
CA VAL A 573 -21.63 2.56 -13.78
C VAL A 573 -21.23 2.82 -15.23
N VAL A 574 -22.19 3.28 -16.01
CA VAL A 574 -22.08 3.58 -17.45
C VAL A 574 -22.50 5.02 -17.69
N ILE A 575 -21.72 5.76 -18.46
CA ILE A 575 -22.01 7.12 -18.91
C ILE A 575 -22.25 7.09 -20.41
N GLY A 576 -23.44 7.49 -20.86
CA GLY A 576 -23.85 7.31 -22.24
C GLY A 576 -23.85 5.81 -22.61
N SER A 577 -22.95 5.42 -23.50
CA SER A 577 -22.77 4.02 -23.96
C SER A 577 -21.49 3.36 -23.45
N ARG A 578 -20.70 4.03 -22.59
CA ARG A 578 -19.37 3.58 -22.17
C ARG A 578 -19.29 3.43 -20.65
N THR A 579 -18.59 2.41 -20.19
CA THR A 579 -18.36 2.20 -18.76
C THR A 579 -17.44 3.29 -18.21
N VAL A 580 -17.69 3.67 -16.95
CA VAL A 580 -16.78 4.50 -16.18
C VAL A 580 -15.49 3.72 -15.92
N SER A 581 -14.39 4.43 -15.66
CA SER A 581 -13.07 3.84 -15.46
C SER A 581 -13.07 2.66 -14.48
N ASN A 582 -12.46 1.54 -14.90
CA ASN A 582 -12.41 0.27 -14.16
C ASN A 582 -13.78 -0.28 -13.69
N CYS A 583 -14.88 0.01 -14.40
CA CYS A 583 -16.19 -0.60 -14.14
C CYS A 583 -16.52 -1.69 -15.17
N PRO A 584 -17.24 -2.77 -14.78
CA PRO A 584 -17.77 -3.04 -13.44
C PRO A 584 -16.70 -3.53 -12.44
N ARG A 585 -16.93 -3.34 -11.14
CA ARG A 585 -15.95 -3.65 -10.07
C ARG A 585 -16.61 -4.10 -8.76
N LEU A 586 -15.96 -5.00 -8.03
CA LEU A 586 -16.46 -5.48 -6.74
C LEU A 586 -16.36 -4.40 -5.67
N LEU A 587 -17.35 -4.32 -4.79
CA LEU A 587 -17.34 -3.38 -3.67
C LEU A 587 -16.08 -3.53 -2.78
N GLU A 588 -15.64 -4.76 -2.50
CA GLU A 588 -14.42 -5.03 -1.71
C GLU A 588 -13.15 -4.43 -2.32
N ASP A 589 -13.07 -4.33 -3.66
CA ASP A 589 -11.95 -3.70 -4.33
C ASP A 589 -11.92 -2.17 -4.12
N PHE A 590 -13.08 -1.55 -3.90
CA PHE A 590 -13.16 -0.14 -3.50
C PHE A 590 -12.76 0.04 -2.04
N VAL A 591 -13.17 -0.88 -1.17
CA VAL A 591 -12.81 -0.88 0.26
C VAL A 591 -11.30 -1.01 0.43
N ALA A 592 -10.67 -1.97 -0.26
CA ALA A 592 -9.22 -2.20 -0.20
C ALA A 592 -8.39 -1.01 -0.73
N GLU A 593 -8.96 -0.19 -1.60
CA GLU A 593 -8.34 1.05 -2.11
C GLU A 593 -8.56 2.24 -1.16
N SER A 594 -9.75 2.34 -0.57
CA SER A 594 -10.10 3.41 0.38
C SER A 594 -9.38 3.22 1.73
N GLN A 595 -9.26 1.99 2.22
CA GLN A 595 -8.46 1.65 3.41
C GLN A 595 -6.97 1.94 3.19
N ARG A 596 -6.46 1.75 1.96
CA ARG A 596 -5.09 2.16 1.60
C ARG A 596 -4.88 3.67 1.77
N ARG A 597 -5.92 4.50 1.58
CA ARG A 597 -5.86 5.95 1.83
C ARG A 597 -5.98 6.31 3.32
N VAL A 598 -6.94 5.72 4.03
CA VAL A 598 -7.16 6.02 5.47
C VAL A 598 -5.97 5.59 6.33
N MET A 599 -5.41 4.40 6.09
CA MET A 599 -4.20 3.95 6.79
C MET A 599 -2.95 4.75 6.42
N SER A 600 -2.99 5.47 5.30
CA SER A 600 -1.91 6.34 4.85
C SER A 600 -2.03 7.76 5.45
N ALA A 601 -3.24 8.26 5.69
CA ALA A 601 -3.48 9.63 6.19
C ALA A 601 -3.22 9.84 7.69
N GLY A 602 -2.68 8.85 8.41
CA GLY A 602 -2.52 8.88 9.86
C GLY A 602 -3.88 8.78 10.54
N GLY A 603 -4.17 7.64 11.16
CA GLY A 603 -5.47 7.36 11.77
C GLY A 603 -5.79 8.37 12.88
N LYS A 604 -6.53 9.42 12.53
CA LYS A 604 -7.45 10.10 13.44
C LYS A 604 -8.80 9.41 13.26
N ASP A 605 -9.00 8.33 13.99
CA ASP A 605 -10.34 7.99 14.46
C ASP A 605 -10.23 7.65 15.94
N ASP A 606 -11.01 8.40 16.70
CA ASP A 606 -11.07 8.43 18.15
C ASP A 606 -11.52 7.10 18.75
N ASN A 607 -11.09 6.88 19.99
CA ASN A 607 -11.58 5.88 20.95
C ASN A 607 -12.96 5.28 20.61
N HIS A 608 -12.95 4.10 20.02
CA HIS A 608 -13.99 3.13 20.30
C HIS A 608 -13.46 2.19 21.37
N ASP A 609 -13.90 2.44 22.60
CA ASP A 609 -13.87 1.46 23.68
C ASP A 609 -14.34 0.12 23.11
N THR A 610 -13.39 -0.80 23.02
CA THR A 610 -13.64 -2.09 22.42
C THR A 610 -14.27 -2.94 23.50
N ASP A 611 -15.59 -3.12 23.42
CA ASP A 611 -16.33 -3.97 24.34
C ASP A 611 -15.80 -5.42 24.27
N MET A 612 -14.94 -5.75 25.24
CA MET A 612 -14.32 -7.07 25.39
C MET A 612 -15.34 -8.17 25.63
N HIS A 613 -16.56 -7.85 26.12
CA HIS A 613 -17.62 -8.83 26.34
C HIS A 613 -18.16 -9.37 25.02
N GLY A 614 -18.40 -8.49 24.03
CA GLY A 614 -18.82 -8.90 22.70
C GLY A 614 -17.77 -9.70 21.93
N ILE A 615 -16.47 -9.57 22.24
CA ILE A 615 -15.40 -10.36 21.59
C ILE A 615 -15.40 -11.81 22.09
N VAL A 616 -15.62 -12.02 23.39
CA VAL A 616 -15.70 -13.36 23.99
C VAL A 616 -16.90 -14.14 23.44
N GLU A 617 -18.06 -13.49 23.39
CA GLU A 617 -19.30 -14.08 22.86
C GLU A 617 -19.18 -14.45 21.36
N ARG A 618 -18.46 -13.63 20.58
CA ARG A 618 -18.14 -13.89 19.16
C ARG A 618 -17.15 -15.06 18.97
N LEU A 619 -16.16 -15.20 19.85
CA LEU A 619 -15.22 -16.33 19.80
C LEU A 619 -15.90 -17.65 20.22
N GLU A 620 -16.84 -17.61 21.17
CA GLU A 620 -17.64 -18.77 21.56
C GLU A 620 -18.58 -19.23 20.43
N GLN A 621 -19.20 -18.30 19.69
CA GLN A 621 -19.99 -18.61 18.50
C GLN A 621 -19.14 -19.16 17.34
N MET A 622 -17.92 -18.67 17.15
CA MET A 622 -16.99 -19.24 16.17
C MET A 622 -16.54 -20.64 16.59
N GLY A 623 -16.29 -20.86 17.88
CA GLY A 623 -15.97 -22.17 18.45
C GLY A 623 -17.12 -23.17 18.30
N SER A 624 -18.38 -22.75 18.48
CA SER A 624 -19.56 -23.61 18.28
C SER A 624 -19.75 -24.02 16.81
N LYS A 625 -19.48 -23.12 15.84
CA LYS A 625 -19.51 -23.45 14.41
C LYS A 625 -18.37 -24.37 13.96
N LEU A 626 -17.17 -24.18 14.50
CA LEU A 626 -16.04 -25.10 14.23
C LEU A 626 -16.31 -26.51 14.79
N ARG A 627 -16.99 -26.62 15.93
CA ARG A 627 -17.47 -27.89 16.53
C ARG A 627 -18.55 -28.60 15.72
N GLN A 628 -19.23 -27.91 14.80
CA GLN A 628 -20.20 -28.54 13.88
C GLN A 628 -19.54 -29.01 12.57
N LEU A 629 -18.31 -28.57 12.29
CA LEU A 629 -17.59 -28.87 11.05
C LEU A 629 -16.47 -29.91 11.23
N LEU A 630 -16.05 -30.15 12.47
CA LEU A 630 -15.21 -31.28 12.90
C LEU A 630 -16.10 -32.35 13.53
#